data_AF-A0A845DDI8-F1
#
_entry.id   AF-A0A845DDI8-F1
#
_cell.length_a   1.000
_cell.length_b   1.000
_cell.length_c   1.000
_cell.angle_alpha   90.00
_cell.angle_beta   90.00
_cell.angle_gamma   90.00
#
_symmetry.space_group_name_H-M   'P 1'
#
loop_
_entity.id
_entity.type
_entity.pdbx_description
1 polymer ?
#
loop_
_entity_poly.entity_id
_entity_poly.type
_entity_poly.pdbx_seq_one_letter_code
_entity_poly.pdbx_strand_id
1 'polypeptide(L)'
;MNFPRTGTRRHFNGTVKQEIHRRPDGTVEKKILFRPDGNKEREVLYYCDGVTRFREIELLYNSSNTLEREICRRPNKMVEWETIHHPDGTTEKISVCPVNTLAGRG
;
A
#
# COMPACT_ATOMS: atom_id res chain seq x y z
N MET A 1 -27.29 20.05 -2.84
CA MET A 1 -26.02 19.52 -3.38
C MET A 1 -25.44 18.54 -2.38
N ASN A 2 -25.41 17.24 -2.71
CA ASN A 2 -24.75 16.22 -1.89
C ASN A 2 -23.25 16.25 -2.23
N PHE A 3 -22.45 16.85 -1.36
CA PHE A 3 -21.00 16.71 -1.45
C PHE A 3 -20.66 15.24 -1.14
N PRO A 4 -19.88 14.57 -1.98
CA PRO A 4 -19.53 13.20 -1.73
C PRO A 4 -18.63 13.13 -0.48
N ARG A 5 -19.15 12.51 0.57
CA ARG A 5 -18.52 12.46 1.89
C ARG A 5 -17.22 11.68 1.79
N THR A 6 -16.08 12.38 1.74
CA THR A 6 -14.82 11.80 2.20
C THR A 6 -15.02 11.36 3.65
N GLY A 7 -14.99 10.05 3.86
CA GLY A 7 -15.39 9.45 5.13
C GLY A 7 -14.21 8.77 5.80
N THR A 8 -13.59 9.43 6.76
CA THR A 8 -12.57 8.84 7.62
C THR A 8 -13.25 7.96 8.67
N ARG A 9 -13.08 6.63 8.58
CA ARG A 9 -13.59 5.70 9.61
C ARG A 9 -12.45 5.19 10.47
N ARG A 10 -12.52 5.45 11.78
CA ARG A 10 -11.56 4.98 12.78
C ARG A 10 -12.10 3.75 13.50
N HIS A 11 -11.30 2.68 13.56
CA HIS A 11 -11.60 1.49 14.36
C HIS A 11 -10.56 1.39 15.47
N PHE A 12 -11.00 1.09 16.69
CA PHE A 12 -10.15 0.97 17.86
C PHE A 12 -10.37 -0.38 18.54
N ASN A 13 -9.30 -1.14 18.70
CA ASN A 13 -9.27 -2.43 19.42
C ASN A 13 -8.36 -2.34 20.66
N GLY A 14 -8.41 -1.25 21.43
CA GLY A 14 -7.59 -1.09 22.64
C GLY A 14 -6.10 -0.80 22.41
N THR A 15 -5.49 -1.38 21.37
CA THR A 15 -4.05 -1.29 21.06
C THR A 15 -3.76 -0.85 19.63
N VAL A 16 -4.66 -1.11 18.68
CA VAL A 16 -4.43 -0.80 17.26
C VAL A 16 -5.52 0.16 16.77
N LYS A 17 -5.09 1.24 16.11
CA LYS A 17 -5.98 2.20 15.44
C LYS A 17 -5.89 1.98 13.93
N GLN A 18 -7.03 1.88 13.27
CA GLN A 18 -7.09 1.84 11.80
C GLN A 18 -7.85 3.05 11.27
N GLU A 19 -7.33 3.69 10.23
CA GLU A 19 -7.98 4.78 9.51
C GLU A 19 -8.23 4.40 8.05
N ILE A 20 -9.45 4.62 7.55
CA ILE A 20 -9.83 4.34 6.16
C ILE A 20 -10.28 5.63 5.50
N HIS A 21 -9.65 5.98 4.38
CA HIS A 21 -10.03 7.10 3.52
C HIS A 21 -10.74 6.57 2.28
N ARG A 22 -11.85 7.21 1.93
CA ARG A 22 -12.65 6.88 0.75
C ARG A 22 -12.69 8.06 -0.20
N ARG A 23 -12.66 7.74 -1.49
CA ARG A 23 -12.94 8.68 -2.57
C ARG A 23 -14.40 9.10 -2.55
N PRO A 24 -14.75 10.20 -3.24
CA PRO A 24 -16.11 10.62 -3.46
C PRO A 24 -17.12 9.55 -3.90
N ASP A 25 -16.67 8.62 -4.73
CA ASP A 25 -17.48 7.51 -5.27
C ASP A 25 -17.67 6.35 -4.27
N GLY A 26 -17.13 6.47 -3.05
CA GLY A 26 -17.19 5.46 -2.00
C GLY A 26 -16.10 4.40 -2.05
N THR A 27 -15.26 4.38 -3.09
CA THR A 27 -14.13 3.45 -3.18
C THR A 27 -13.06 3.78 -2.14
N VAL A 28 -12.35 2.77 -1.62
CA VAL A 28 -11.27 3.00 -0.65
C VAL A 28 -10.04 3.50 -1.39
N GLU A 29 -9.54 4.67 -0.99
CA GLU A 29 -8.31 5.25 -1.53
C GLU A 29 -7.10 4.81 -0.71
N LYS A 30 -7.25 4.77 0.61
CA LYS A 30 -6.15 4.58 1.54
C LYS A 30 -6.59 3.95 2.84
N LYS A 31 -5.77 3.07 3.40
CA LYS A 31 -5.92 2.53 4.75
C LYS A 31 -4.62 2.74 5.51
N ILE A 32 -4.70 3.17 6.77
CA ILE A 32 -3.55 3.32 7.66
C ILE A 32 -3.80 2.48 8.89
N LEU A 33 -2.80 1.71 9.30
CA LEU A 33 -2.74 1.00 10.57
C LEU A 33 -1.70 1.69 11.45
N PHE A 34 -2.08 1.99 12.68
CA PHE A 34 -1.21 2.60 13.68
C PHE A 34 -0.97 1.63 14.82
N ARG A 35 0.27 1.66 15.30
CA ARG A 35 0.73 1.03 16.53
C ARG A 35 0.08 1.70 17.76
N PRO A 36 0.15 1.09 18.95
CA PRO A 36 -0.42 1.67 20.18
C PRO A 36 0.17 3.05 20.55
N ASP A 37 1.43 3.28 20.20
CA ASP A 37 2.16 4.54 20.41
C ASP A 37 1.70 5.66 19.45
N GLY A 38 0.84 5.36 18.47
CA GLY A 38 0.34 6.29 17.47
C GLY A 38 1.21 6.40 16.21
N ASN A 39 2.34 5.70 16.14
CA ASN A 39 3.15 5.62 14.92
C ASN A 39 2.46 4.75 13.86
N LYS A 40 2.75 5.01 12.59
CA LYS A 40 2.25 4.14 11.52
C LYS A 40 2.97 2.80 11.61
N GLU A 41 2.21 1.73 11.44
CA GLU A 41 2.75 0.39 11.22
C GLU A 41 2.75 0.09 9.72
N ARG A 42 1.61 0.38 9.09
CA ARG A 42 1.30 -0.01 7.73
C ARG A 42 0.40 1.01 7.08
N GLU A 43 0.66 1.34 5.82
CA GLU A 43 -0.24 2.14 4.99
C GLU A 43 -0.47 1.42 3.66
N VAL A 44 -1.73 1.34 3.23
CA VAL A 44 -2.11 0.70 1.97
C VAL A 44 -2.81 1.73 1.10
N LEU A 45 -2.26 1.94 -0.09
CA LEU A 45 -2.71 2.92 -1.06
C LEU A 45 -3.30 2.22 -2.28
N TYR A 46 -4.49 2.64 -2.69
CA TYR A 46 -5.21 2.10 -3.83
C TYR A 46 -5.21 3.13 -4.96
N TYR A 47 -4.43 2.82 -6.00
CA TYR A 47 -4.32 3.64 -7.20
C TYR A 47 -5.08 3.00 -8.34
N CYS A 48 -5.92 3.78 -9.01
CA CYS A 48 -6.52 3.45 -10.28
C CYS A 48 -5.98 4.43 -11.32
N ASP A 49 -5.48 3.93 -12.45
CA ASP A 49 -5.00 4.76 -13.57
C ASP A 49 -6.14 5.30 -14.45
N GLY A 50 -7.38 5.27 -13.95
CA GLY A 50 -8.56 5.83 -14.61
C GLY A 50 -9.17 4.93 -15.69
N VAL A 51 -8.56 3.79 -16.02
CA VAL A 51 -9.05 2.91 -17.10
C VAL A 51 -9.35 1.50 -16.60
N THR A 52 -8.42 0.83 -15.89
CA THR A 52 -8.68 -0.54 -15.38
C THR A 52 -7.66 -1.06 -14.36
N ARG A 53 -6.51 -0.40 -14.17
CA ARG A 53 -5.41 -0.99 -13.38
C ARG A 53 -5.46 -0.50 -11.95
N PHE A 54 -6.02 -1.35 -11.09
CA PHE A 54 -5.94 -1.18 -9.64
C PHE A 54 -4.59 -1.69 -9.12
N ARG A 55 -3.73 -0.78 -8.67
CA ARG A 55 -2.52 -1.15 -7.93
C ARG A 55 -2.73 -0.91 -6.45
N GLU A 56 -2.16 -1.81 -5.65
CA GLU A 56 -2.06 -1.67 -4.22
C GLU A 56 -0.59 -1.43 -3.87
N ILE A 57 -0.30 -0.29 -3.25
CA ILE A 57 1.03 -0.03 -2.68
C ILE A 57 0.92 -0.15 -1.17
N GLU A 58 1.67 -1.08 -0.60
CA GLU A 58 1.79 -1.27 0.83
C GLU A 58 3.11 -0.66 1.32
N LEU A 59 3.01 0.27 2.25
CA LEU A 59 4.10 0.93 2.93
C LEU A 59 4.23 0.35 4.34
N LEU A 60 5.41 -0.13 4.71
CA LEU A 60 5.70 -0.69 6.02
C LEU A 60 6.69 0.21 6.75
N TYR A 61 6.35 0.54 7.99
CA TYR A 61 7.12 1.46 8.82
C TYR A 61 7.73 0.73 10.01
N ASN A 62 8.98 1.06 10.31
CA ASN A 62 9.68 0.55 11.49
C ASN A 62 9.17 1.22 12.78
N SER A 63 9.72 0.81 13.94
CA SER A 63 9.34 1.38 15.24
C SER A 63 9.65 2.87 15.42
N SER A 64 10.58 3.40 14.62
CA SER A 64 10.92 4.82 14.58
C SER A 64 10.05 5.61 13.60
N ASN A 65 9.00 4.99 13.05
CA ASN A 65 8.09 5.57 12.07
C ASN A 65 8.78 5.96 10.74
N THR A 66 9.91 5.33 10.43
CA THR A 66 10.60 5.46 9.14
C THR A 66 10.10 4.37 8.20
N LEU A 67 9.90 4.73 6.93
CA LEU A 67 9.54 3.78 5.88
C LEU A 67 10.67 2.77 5.70
N GLU A 68 10.39 1.49 5.88
CA GLU A 68 11.35 0.40 5.69
C GLU A 68 11.09 -0.33 4.37
N ARG A 69 9.83 -0.44 3.96
CA ARG A 69 9.49 -1.18 2.73
C ARG A 69 8.30 -0.57 1.99
N GLU A 70 8.37 -0.71 0.68
CA GLU A 70 7.28 -0.40 -0.25
C GLU A 70 7.02 -1.62 -1.13
N ILE A 71 5.79 -2.12 -1.18
CA ILE A 71 5.43 -3.29 -1.98
C ILE A 71 4.28 -2.91 -2.90
N CYS A 72 4.52 -2.93 -4.20
CA CYS A 72 3.48 -2.73 -5.19
C CYS A 72 2.93 -4.06 -5.68
N ARG A 73 1.61 -4.20 -5.64
CA ARG A 73 0.89 -5.36 -6.13
C ARG A 73 -0.07 -4.99 -7.25
N ARG A 74 -0.16 -5.90 -8.20
CA ARG A 74 -1.18 -5.94 -9.26
C ARG A 74 -2.58 -6.21 -8.68
N PRO A 75 -3.65 -6.01 -9.47
CA PRO A 75 -5.01 -6.34 -9.02
C PRO A 75 -5.17 -7.79 -8.54
N ASN A 76 -4.42 -8.73 -9.15
CA ASN A 76 -4.41 -10.15 -8.79
C ASN A 76 -3.53 -10.48 -7.57
N LYS A 77 -3.11 -9.46 -6.79
CA LYS A 77 -2.24 -9.57 -5.61
C LYS A 77 -0.82 -10.08 -5.86
N MET A 78 -0.40 -10.29 -7.11
CA MET A 78 1.01 -10.54 -7.41
C MET A 78 1.84 -9.29 -7.14
N VAL A 79 2.97 -9.46 -6.46
CA VAL A 79 3.98 -8.41 -6.31
C VAL A 79 4.55 -8.06 -7.67
N GLU A 80 4.52 -6.78 -8.03
CA GLU A 80 5.15 -6.23 -9.23
C GLU A 80 6.57 -5.77 -8.91
N TRP A 81 6.74 -5.12 -7.76
CA TRP A 81 8.04 -4.76 -7.20
C TRP A 81 7.96 -4.58 -5.69
N GLU A 82 9.10 -4.72 -5.03
CA GLU A 82 9.36 -4.34 -3.65
C GLU A 82 10.53 -3.35 -3.63
N THR A 83 10.52 -2.39 -2.72
CA THR A 83 11.66 -1.52 -2.42
C THR A 83 11.93 -1.59 -0.93
N ILE A 84 13.17 -1.90 -0.57
CA ILE A 84 13.66 -1.94 0.81
C ILE A 84 14.45 -0.66 1.04
N HIS A 85 14.14 0.05 2.12
CA HIS A 85 14.84 1.23 2.59
C HIS A 85 15.72 0.86 3.77
N HIS A 86 17.03 0.98 3.59
CA HIS A 86 17.99 0.66 4.62
C HIS A 86 18.21 1.84 5.56
N PRO A 87 18.59 1.60 6.83
CA PRO A 87 18.87 2.68 7.79
C PRO A 87 20.01 3.62 7.38
N ASP A 88 20.91 3.18 6.50
CA ASP A 88 22.00 3.99 5.95
C ASP A 88 21.54 4.95 4.83
N GLY A 89 20.25 4.95 4.49
CA GLY A 89 19.65 5.77 3.45
C GLY A 89 19.72 5.16 2.04
N THR A 90 20.33 3.99 1.88
CA THR A 90 20.31 3.26 0.61
C THR A 90 18.96 2.58 0.38
N THR A 91 18.64 2.32 -0.89
CA THR A 91 17.42 1.62 -1.27
C THR A 91 17.73 0.48 -2.23
N GLU A 92 17.06 -0.66 -2.02
CA GLU A 92 17.14 -1.82 -2.89
C GLU A 92 15.77 -2.06 -3.53
N LYS A 93 15.68 -1.97 -4.86
CA LYS A 93 14.45 -2.24 -5.61
C LYS A 93 14.49 -3.61 -6.27
N ILE A 94 13.57 -4.47 -5.86
CA ILE A 94 13.38 -5.82 -6.38
C ILE A 94 12.17 -5.80 -7.31
N SER A 95 12.38 -5.99 -8.61
CA SER A 95 11.28 -6.08 -9.57
C SER A 95 10.95 -7.54 -9.87
N VAL A 96 9.70 -7.93 -9.66
CA VAL A 96 9.24 -9.30 -9.94
C VAL A 96 8.63 -9.29 -11.34
N CYS A 97 9.48 -9.49 -12.34
CA CYS A 97 9.00 -9.81 -13.68
C CYS A 97 8.28 -11.16 -13.60
N PRO A 98 7.04 -11.32 -14.10
CA PRO A 98 6.52 -12.66 -14.30
C PRO A 98 7.47 -13.36 -15.27
N VAL A 99 8.09 -14.43 -14.79
CA VAL A 99 8.80 -15.39 -15.63
C VAL A 99 7.77 -15.97 -16.59
N ASN A 100 7.60 -15.35 -17.75
CA ASN A 100 7.15 -16.07 -18.92
C ASN A 100 8.40 -16.72 -19.51
N THR A 101 8.82 -17.85 -18.92
CA THR A 101 9.66 -18.81 -19.64
C THR A 101 8.80 -19.40 -20.76
N LEU A 102 8.66 -18.67 -21.87
CA LEU A 102 8.39 -19.31 -23.15
C LEU A 102 9.71 -19.88 -23.62
N ALA A 103 9.93 -21.13 -23.23
CA ALA A 103 10.80 -22.03 -23.95
C ALA A 103 10.35 -22.03 -25.43
N GLY A 104 11.09 -21.30 -26.27
CA GLY A 104 10.94 -21.30 -27.71
C GLY A 104 12.28 -21.68 -28.32
N ARG A 105 12.48 -22.99 -28.50
CA ARG A 105 13.48 -23.53 -29.44
C ARG A 105 13.20 -22.94 -30.82
N GLY A 106 14.25 -22.47 -31.48
CA GLY A 106 14.34 -22.19 -32.90
C GLY A 106 15.80 -22.28 -33.28
#